data_AF-A0A6L3IMN1-F1
#
_entry.id   AF-A0A6L3IMN1-F1
#
_cell.length_a   1.000
_cell.length_b   1.000
_cell.length_c   1.000
_cell.angle_alpha   90.00
_cell.angle_beta   90.00
_cell.angle_gamma   90.00
#
_symmetry.space_group_name_H-M   'P 1'
#
loop_
_entity.id
_entity.type
_entity.pdbx_description
1 polymer ?
#
loop_
_entity_poly.entity_id
_entity_poly.type
_entity_poly.pdbx_seq_one_letter_code
_entity_poly.pdbx_strand_id
1 'polypeptide(L)'
;MDTFSFYEQQATLQCVWQLFQAHPSKDEVEFIEQQTATWNILKNTQSLSFEEKEYIKQTCSGFLNKWIVCAIQMNPYQAFQIISQMPNIKKIKFKNFIIDIVEYKGNDFKLSMAVSLFDQTNIPYAIAARDWLDFNPNNNSKHRII
;
A
#
# COMPACT_ATOMS: atom_id res chain seq x y z
N MET A 1 -10.53 15.85 -2.25
CA MET A 1 -10.25 15.72 -0.81
C MET A 1 -9.71 14.32 -0.58
N ASP A 2 -8.46 14.20 -0.13
CA ASP A 2 -7.85 12.91 0.20
C ASP A 2 -8.73 12.20 1.22
N THR A 3 -9.10 10.95 0.93
CA THR A 3 -10.05 10.21 1.77
C THR A 3 -9.40 9.65 3.02
N PHE A 4 -8.08 9.53 2.99
CA PHE A 4 -7.27 9.12 4.12
C PHE A 4 -6.82 10.34 4.93
N SER A 5 -6.90 10.23 6.25
CA SER A 5 -6.25 11.14 7.20
C SER A 5 -4.72 11.01 7.08
N PHE A 6 -3.99 11.93 7.72
CA PHE A 6 -2.53 11.93 7.71
C PHE A 6 -1.92 10.58 8.13
N TYR A 7 -2.36 10.03 9.26
CA TYR A 7 -1.86 8.74 9.76
C TYR A 7 -2.32 7.55 8.90
N GLU A 8 -3.51 7.64 8.31
CA GLU A 8 -4.02 6.62 7.38
C GLU A 8 -3.23 6.59 6.08
N GLN A 9 -2.81 7.75 5.56
CA GLN A 9 -1.91 7.86 4.40
C GLN A 9 -0.57 7.21 4.72
N GLN A 10 0.01 7.52 5.88
CA GLN A 10 1.29 6.94 6.30
C GLN A 10 1.19 5.42 6.50
N ALA A 11 0.13 4.94 7.15
CA ALA A 11 -0.14 3.50 7.31
C ALA A 11 -0.28 2.80 5.95
N THR A 12 -0.95 3.45 5.00
CA THR A 12 -1.12 2.92 3.64
C THR A 12 0.23 2.79 2.93
N LEU A 13 1.08 3.82 2.98
CA LEU A 13 2.44 3.77 2.41
C LEU A 13 3.30 2.70 3.07
N GLN A 14 3.16 2.49 4.38
CA GLN A 14 3.90 1.43 5.06
C GLN A 14 3.43 0.04 4.65
N CYS A 15 2.14 -0.15 4.40
CA CYS A 15 1.63 -1.40 3.83
C CYS A 15 2.16 -1.65 2.41
N VAL A 16 2.28 -0.61 1.59
CA VAL A 16 2.92 -0.68 0.25
C VAL A 16 4.40 -1.05 0.37
N TRP A 17 5.11 -0.52 1.36
CA TRP A 17 6.50 -0.90 1.61
C TRP A 17 6.66 -2.39 1.95
N GLN A 18 5.73 -2.94 2.73
CA GLN A 18 5.68 -4.38 3.02
C GLN A 18 5.31 -5.22 1.79
N LEU A 19 4.40 -4.72 0.94
CA LEU A 19 4.03 -5.37 -0.32
C LEU A 19 5.25 -5.59 -1.23
N PHE A 20 6.17 -4.62 -1.27
CA PHE A 20 7.43 -4.71 -2.02
C PHE A 20 8.57 -5.39 -1.27
N GLN A 21 8.35 -5.84 -0.02
CA GLN A 21 9.39 -6.39 0.85
C GLN A 21 10.63 -5.49 0.96
N ALA A 22 10.46 -4.17 1.00
CA ALA A 22 11.55 -3.20 0.99
C ALA A 22 12.45 -3.19 -0.27
N HIS A 23 12.03 -3.84 -1.37
CA HIS A 23 12.78 -3.91 -2.63
C HIS A 23 11.92 -3.53 -3.85
N PRO A 24 11.32 -2.32 -3.89
CA PRO A 24 10.59 -1.88 -5.07
C PRO A 24 11.55 -1.64 -6.24
N SER A 25 11.09 -1.91 -7.46
CA SER A 25 11.74 -1.46 -8.68
C SER A 25 11.54 0.04 -8.91
N LYS A 26 12.39 0.63 -9.76
CA LYS A 26 12.30 2.05 -10.11
C LYS A 26 10.93 2.44 -10.66
N ASP A 27 10.36 1.59 -11.52
CA ASP A 27 9.06 1.87 -12.14
C ASP A 27 7.91 1.83 -11.13
N GLU A 28 8.00 0.98 -10.11
CA GLU A 28 7.02 0.91 -9.02
C GLU A 28 7.12 2.12 -8.11
N VAL A 29 8.35 2.53 -7.79
CA VAL A 29 8.60 3.76 -7.03
C VAL A 29 7.95 4.96 -7.72
N GLU A 30 8.19 5.13 -9.02
CA GLU A 30 7.60 6.22 -9.83
C GLU A 30 6.08 6.12 -9.89
N PHE A 31 5.53 4.91 -10.01
CA PHE A 31 4.09 4.69 -9.99
C PHE A 31 3.45 5.15 -8.67
N ILE A 32 4.03 4.76 -7.52
CA ILE A 32 3.53 5.19 -6.21
C ILE A 32 3.63 6.71 -6.06
N GLU A 33 4.72 7.33 -6.52
CA GLU A 33 4.88 8.79 -6.48
C GLU A 33 3.77 9.51 -7.25
N GLN A 34 3.41 9.02 -8.44
CA GLN A 34 2.33 9.60 -9.24
C GLN A 34 0.98 9.46 -8.54
N GLN A 35 0.67 8.29 -7.98
CA GLN A 35 -0.61 8.03 -7.32
C GLN A 35 -0.77 8.81 -5.99
N THR A 36 0.33 9.13 -5.33
CA THR A 36 0.34 9.75 -4.01
C THR A 36 0.76 11.23 -4.02
N ALA A 37 1.02 11.81 -5.20
CA ALA A 37 1.52 13.17 -5.37
C ALA A 37 0.70 14.24 -4.64
N THR A 38 -0.62 14.06 -4.50
CA THR A 38 -1.50 15.02 -3.83
C THR A 38 -1.56 14.86 -2.31
N TRP A 39 -1.05 13.75 -1.77
CA TRP A 39 -1.21 13.35 -0.38
C TRP A 39 -0.49 14.30 0.57
N ASN A 40 -1.21 14.74 1.59
CA ASN A 40 -0.70 15.71 2.57
C ASN A 40 0.51 15.18 3.37
N ILE A 41 0.60 13.87 3.62
CA ILE A 41 1.75 13.26 4.31
C ILE A 41 3.09 13.59 3.62
N LEU A 42 3.10 13.64 2.28
CA LEU A 42 4.31 13.88 1.50
C LEU A 42 4.73 15.36 1.47
N LYS A 43 3.79 16.27 1.73
CA LYS A 43 4.06 17.73 1.78
C LYS A 43 4.74 18.13 3.09
N ASN A 44 4.50 17.38 4.17
CA ASN A 44 4.99 17.67 5.52
C ASN A 44 6.16 16.78 5.94
N THR A 45 6.87 16.17 4.99
CA THR A 45 8.03 15.32 5.30
C THR A 45 9.10 16.18 5.98
N GLN A 46 9.47 15.82 7.22
CA GLN A 46 10.56 16.50 7.94
C GLN A 46 11.86 16.42 7.16
N SER A 47 12.68 17.47 7.25
CA SER A 47 13.98 17.50 6.60
C SER A 47 14.92 16.52 7.30
N LEU A 48 15.29 15.45 6.61
CA LEU A 48 16.24 14.46 7.10
C LEU A 48 17.67 15.05 7.12
N SER A 49 18.43 14.70 8.14
CA SER A 49 19.86 14.95 8.21
C SER A 49 20.62 14.20 7.10
N PHE A 50 21.88 14.57 6.86
CA PHE A 50 22.72 13.90 5.87
C PHE A 50 22.93 12.42 6.22
N GLU A 51 23.17 12.11 7.49
CA GLU A 51 23.40 10.76 8.00
C GLU A 51 22.17 9.87 7.80
N GLU A 52 20.97 10.37 8.12
CA GLU A 52 19.72 9.64 7.88
C GLU A 52 19.48 9.35 6.40
N LYS A 53 19.78 10.31 5.51
CA LYS A 53 19.63 10.13 4.07
C LYS A 53 20.54 9.02 3.54
N GLU A 54 21.80 8.99 3.99
CA GLU A 54 22.74 7.95 3.58
C GLU A 54 22.35 6.58 4.14
N TYR A 55 21.92 6.51 5.40
CA TYR A 55 21.42 5.27 5.99
C TYR A 55 20.19 4.72 5.25
N ILE A 56 19.22 5.58 4.91
CA ILE A 56 18.03 5.20 4.16
C ILE A 56 18.39 4.69 2.78
N LYS A 57 19.28 5.37 2.05
CA LYS A 57 19.76 4.88 0.75
C LYS A 57 20.41 3.51 0.86
N GLN A 58 21.23 3.26 1.88
CA GLN A 58 21.87 1.95 2.07
C GLN A 58 20.84 0.86 2.36
N THR A 59 19.80 1.17 3.12
CA THR A 59 18.79 0.20 3.57
C THR A 59 17.68 -0.02 2.53
N CYS A 60 17.36 0.99 1.71
CA CYS A 60 16.24 1.00 0.76
C CYS A 60 16.72 0.84 -0.69
N SER A 61 17.76 0.04 -0.93
CA SER A 61 18.29 -0.25 -2.27
C SER A 61 18.62 1.00 -3.11
N GLY A 62 19.11 2.06 -2.46
CA GLY A 62 19.49 3.32 -3.10
C GLY A 62 18.36 4.32 -3.29
N PHE A 63 17.11 3.99 -2.95
CA PHE A 63 15.99 4.91 -3.09
C PHE A 63 15.84 5.86 -1.90
N LEU A 64 15.64 7.14 -2.20
CA LEU A 64 15.38 8.20 -1.22
C LEU A 64 14.21 9.06 -1.70
N ASN A 65 13.02 8.46 -1.70
CA ASN A 65 11.79 9.12 -2.15
C ASN A 65 10.90 9.47 -0.96
N LYS A 66 10.12 10.54 -1.08
CA LYS A 66 9.31 11.08 0.03
C LYS A 66 8.38 10.03 0.62
N TRP A 67 7.72 9.25 -0.23
CA TRP A 67 6.78 8.24 0.24
C TRP A 67 7.47 7.09 0.99
N ILE A 68 8.69 6.72 0.58
CA ILE A 68 9.50 5.69 1.26
C ILE A 68 9.88 6.20 2.65
N VAL A 69 10.35 7.45 2.74
CA VAL A 69 10.66 8.09 4.03
C VAL A 69 9.46 8.08 4.95
N CYS A 70 8.27 8.43 4.43
CA CYS A 70 7.04 8.39 5.22
C CYS A 70 6.67 6.96 5.66
N ALA A 71 6.84 5.97 4.79
CA ALA A 71 6.54 4.56 5.06
C ALA A 71 7.41 4.01 6.20
N ILE A 72 8.74 4.14 6.09
CA ILE A 72 9.69 3.54 7.05
C ILE A 72 9.62 4.14 8.45
N GLN A 73 9.09 5.36 8.58
CA GLN A 73 8.86 6.02 9.88
C GLN A 73 7.67 5.43 10.66
N MET A 74 6.78 4.67 10.00
CA MET A 74 5.62 4.04 10.65
C MET A 74 5.96 2.61 11.06
N ASN A 75 5.58 2.21 12.28
CA ASN A 75 5.69 0.81 12.68
C ASN A 75 4.75 -0.09 11.84
N PRO A 76 5.22 -1.22 11.25
CA PRO A 76 4.38 -2.09 10.42
C PRO A 76 3.12 -2.61 11.13
N TYR A 77 3.24 -3.06 12.38
CA TYR A 77 2.09 -3.58 13.14
C TYR A 77 1.08 -2.49 13.45
N GLN A 78 1.55 -1.29 13.76
CA GLN A 78 0.69 -0.13 13.94
C GLN A 78 -0.02 0.25 12.63
N ALA A 79 0.67 0.18 11.50
CA ALA A 79 0.06 0.41 10.18
C ALA A 79 -1.09 -0.58 9.94
N PHE A 80 -0.86 -1.88 10.18
CA PHE A 80 -1.91 -2.90 10.02
C PHE A 80 -3.10 -2.66 10.94
N GLN A 81 -2.85 -2.26 12.19
CA GLN A 81 -3.90 -1.90 13.12
C GLN A 81 -4.72 -0.70 12.63
N ILE A 82 -4.06 0.36 12.12
CA ILE A 82 -4.74 1.53 11.57
C ILE A 82 -5.64 1.13 10.40
N ILE A 83 -5.12 0.37 9.42
CA ILE A 83 -5.90 -0.08 8.26
C ILE A 83 -7.08 -0.95 8.71
N SER A 84 -6.86 -1.88 9.65
CA SER A 84 -7.92 -2.79 10.12
C SER A 84 -9.05 -2.10 10.87
N GLN A 85 -8.77 -0.95 11.49
CA GLN A 85 -9.77 -0.14 12.19
C GLN A 85 -10.44 0.92 11.30
N MET A 86 -10.02 1.06 10.04
CA MET A 86 -10.65 2.00 9.11
C MET A 86 -12.12 1.65 8.83
N PRO A 87 -12.98 2.66 8.57
CA PRO A 87 -14.31 2.43 8.03
C PRO A 87 -14.26 1.66 6.69
N ASN A 88 -15.28 0.85 6.42
CA ASN A 88 -15.36 0.01 5.21
C ASN A 88 -15.11 0.79 3.91
N ILE A 89 -15.59 2.03 3.81
CA ILE A 89 -15.39 2.90 2.65
C ILE A 89 -13.90 3.15 2.39
N LYS A 90 -13.11 3.38 3.45
CA LYS A 90 -11.66 3.59 3.35
C LYS A 90 -10.91 2.29 3.09
N LYS A 91 -11.36 1.18 3.68
CA LYS A 91 -10.81 -0.16 3.38
C LYS A 91 -10.97 -0.54 1.90
N ILE A 92 -12.11 -0.22 1.29
CA ILE A 92 -12.31 -0.42 -0.15
C ILE A 92 -11.30 0.39 -0.97
N LYS A 93 -11.05 1.65 -0.60
CA LYS A 93 -10.05 2.48 -1.29
C LYS A 93 -8.63 1.96 -1.11
N PHE A 94 -8.27 1.51 0.09
CA PHE A 94 -6.98 0.87 0.34
C PHE A 94 -6.84 -0.38 -0.51
N LYS A 95 -7.87 -1.24 -0.53
CA LYS A 95 -7.89 -2.46 -1.34
C LYS A 95 -7.64 -2.15 -2.82
N ASN A 96 -8.39 -1.19 -3.38
CA ASN A 96 -8.23 -0.80 -4.78
C ASN A 96 -6.83 -0.27 -5.05
N PHE A 97 -6.28 0.55 -4.15
CA PHE A 97 -4.92 1.05 -4.28
C PHE A 97 -3.87 -0.07 -4.29
N ILE A 98 -4.00 -1.08 -3.42
CA ILE A 98 -3.11 -2.25 -3.43
C ILE A 98 -3.28 -3.07 -4.71
N ILE A 99 -4.51 -3.26 -5.19
CA ILE A 99 -4.78 -3.97 -6.45
C ILE A 99 -4.12 -3.24 -7.63
N ASP A 100 -4.28 -1.92 -7.73
CA ASP A 100 -3.67 -1.10 -8.79
C ASP A 100 -2.14 -1.29 -8.83
N ILE A 101 -1.50 -1.42 -7.66
CA ILE A 101 -0.04 -1.67 -7.55
C ILE A 101 0.33 -3.08 -7.99
N VAL A 102 -0.47 -4.09 -7.60
CA VAL A 102 -0.21 -5.49 -7.94
C VAL A 102 -0.41 -5.73 -9.43
N GLU A 103 -1.45 -5.14 -10.03
CA GLU A 103 -1.73 -5.23 -11.46
C GLU A 103 -0.71 -4.43 -12.28
N TYR A 104 -0.12 -3.37 -11.71
CA TYR A 104 0.98 -2.65 -12.32
C TYR A 104 2.23 -3.54 -12.46
N LYS A 105 2.44 -4.02 -13.69
CA LYS A 105 3.47 -5.03 -14.04
C LYS A 105 3.32 -6.28 -13.16
N GLY A 106 2.13 -6.89 -13.27
CA GLY A 106 1.68 -8.11 -12.59
C GLY A 106 2.78 -9.12 -12.25
N ASN A 107 2.80 -9.58 -10.99
CA ASN A 107 3.72 -10.60 -10.49
C ASN A 107 3.03 -11.44 -9.40
N ASP A 108 2.98 -12.77 -9.59
CA ASP A 108 2.41 -13.77 -8.66
C ASP A 108 2.91 -13.62 -7.21
N PHE A 109 4.14 -13.12 -7.07
CA PHE A 109 4.72 -12.85 -5.76
C PHE A 109 4.03 -11.71 -5.03
N LYS A 110 3.82 -10.57 -5.71
CA LYS A 110 3.13 -9.40 -5.13
C LYS A 110 1.68 -9.73 -4.84
N LEU A 111 1.08 -10.58 -5.66
CA LEU A 111 -0.25 -11.11 -5.44
C LEU A 111 -0.36 -11.83 -4.09
N SER A 112 0.56 -12.77 -3.84
CA SER A 112 0.64 -13.52 -2.59
C SER A 112 0.87 -12.61 -1.39
N MET A 113 1.67 -11.56 -1.59
CA MET A 113 1.90 -10.54 -0.56
C MET A 113 0.66 -9.67 -0.29
N ALA A 114 -0.11 -9.32 -1.32
CA ALA A 114 -1.34 -8.56 -1.16
C ALA A 114 -2.42 -9.35 -0.41
N VAL A 115 -2.54 -10.65 -0.67
CA VAL A 115 -3.40 -11.58 0.09
C VAL A 115 -3.02 -11.56 1.57
N SER A 116 -1.72 -11.76 1.87
CA SER A 116 -1.20 -11.72 3.24
C SER A 116 -1.45 -10.37 3.93
N LEU A 117 -1.29 -9.28 3.20
CA LEU A 117 -1.54 -7.93 3.68
C LEU A 117 -3.02 -7.73 4.02
N PHE A 118 -3.93 -8.25 3.20
CA PHE A 118 -5.37 -8.13 3.44
C PHE A 118 -5.84 -8.96 4.64
N ASP A 119 -5.23 -10.14 4.86
CA ASP A 119 -5.46 -10.91 6.09
C ASP A 119 -5.05 -10.11 7.33
N GLN A 120 -3.84 -9.56 7.32
CA GLN A 120 -3.30 -8.78 8.44
C GLN A 120 -4.07 -7.47 8.71
N THR A 121 -4.73 -6.94 7.69
CA THR A 121 -5.48 -5.68 7.77
C THR A 121 -6.99 -5.88 7.87
N ASN A 122 -7.47 -7.12 8.02
CA ASN A 122 -8.90 -7.44 8.07
C ASN A 122 -9.70 -6.73 6.95
N ILE A 123 -9.17 -6.83 5.74
CA ILE A 123 -9.81 -6.32 4.54
C ILE A 123 -10.55 -7.48 3.89
N PRO A 124 -11.86 -7.34 3.60
CA PRO A 124 -12.58 -8.37 2.88
C PRO A 124 -12.04 -8.52 1.45
N TYR A 125 -11.50 -9.70 1.14
CA TYR A 125 -11.16 -10.09 -0.22
C TYR A 125 -11.71 -11.50 -0.50
N ALA A 126 -12.08 -11.74 -1.75
CA ALA A 126 -12.51 -13.05 -2.19
C ALA A 126 -11.35 -13.68 -2.97
N ILE A 127 -10.96 -14.90 -2.59
CA ILE A 127 -10.18 -15.76 -3.49
C ILE A 127 -11.16 -16.27 -4.53
N ALA A 128 -10.90 -15.93 -5.78
CA ALA A 128 -11.66 -16.41 -6.91
C ALA A 128 -11.53 -17.94 -7.03
N ALA A 129 -12.45 -18.71 -6.47
CA ALA A 129 -12.81 -19.98 -7.11
C ALA A 129 -13.44 -19.59 -8.46
N ARG A 130 -12.59 -19.51 -9.49
CA ARG A 130 -12.88 -19.24 -10.90
C ARG A 130 -14.38 -19.29 -11.24
N ASP A 131 -15.01 -18.11 -11.38
CA ASP A 131 -16.26 -17.84 -12.10
C ASP A 131 -17.51 -18.74 -11.98
N TRP A 132 -17.63 -19.65 -11.01
CA TRP A 132 -18.70 -20.67 -11.06
C TRP A 132 -19.96 -20.44 -10.21
N LEU A 133 -20.01 -19.50 -9.25
CA LEU A 133 -21.12 -19.48 -8.28
C LEU A 133 -21.73 -18.10 -7.92
N ASP A 134 -21.36 -17.00 -8.57
CA ASP A 134 -21.81 -15.67 -8.12
C ASP A 134 -22.63 -14.93 -9.18
N PHE A 135 -23.95 -15.19 -9.19
CA PHE A 135 -24.93 -14.54 -10.08
C PHE A 135 -25.55 -13.27 -9.48
N ASN A 136 -25.04 -12.77 -8.35
CA ASN A 136 -25.62 -11.61 -7.69
C ASN A 136 -24.99 -10.29 -8.23
N PRO A 137 -25.77 -9.44 -8.93
CA PRO A 137 -25.25 -8.18 -9.48
C PRO A 137 -24.83 -7.17 -8.39
N ASN A 138 -25.28 -7.35 -7.14
CA ASN A 138 -24.92 -6.52 -5.99
C ASN A 138 -23.71 -7.05 -5.22
N ASN A 139 -23.03 -8.09 -5.70
CA ASN A 139 -21.89 -8.64 -4.99
C ASN A 139 -20.62 -7.80 -5.21
N ASN A 140 -20.12 -7.20 -4.12
CA ASN A 140 -18.88 -6.43 -4.11
C ASN A 140 -17.62 -7.31 -4.24
N SER A 141 -17.78 -8.63 -4.33
CA SER A 141 -16.73 -9.63 -4.62
C SER A 141 -16.03 -9.44 -5.98
N LYS A 142 -16.58 -8.61 -6.89
CA LYS A 142 -16.01 -8.28 -8.21
C LYS A 142 -14.61 -7.65 -8.20
N HIS A 143 -14.10 -7.26 -7.04
CA HIS A 143 -12.75 -6.70 -6.88
C HIS A 143 -11.79 -7.85 -6.51
N ARG A 144 -11.47 -8.69 -7.50
CA ARG A 144 -10.64 -9.89 -7.35
C ARG A 144 -9.16 -9.55 -7.44
N ILE A 145 -8.39 -10.21 -6.59
CA ILE A 145 -6.94 -10.41 -6.73
C ILE A 145 -6.80 -11.69 -7.58
N ILE A 146 -6.23 -11.60 -8.80
CA ILE A 146 -5.95 -12.75 -9.69
C ILE A 146 -4.50 -13.18 -9.57
#